data_AF-A0A7S2BG11-F1
#
_entry.id   AF-A0A7S2BG11-F1
#
_cell.length_a   1.000
_cell.length_b   1.000
_cell.length_c   1.000
_cell.angle_alpha   90.00
_cell.angle_beta   90.00
_cell.angle_gamma   90.00
#
_symmetry.space_group_name_H-M   'P 1'
#
loop_
_entity.id
_entity.type
_entity.pdbx_description
1 polymer ?
#
loop_
_entity_poly.entity_id
_entity_poly.type
_entity_poly.pdbx_seq_one_letter_code
_entity_poly.pdbx_strand_id
1 'polypeptide(L)'
;MTDSSLAGNAFHEPVIIFVASGYATLCIYRVLLCAVQRRRGRLDGDGFLVSHFWSVWTKRLWSYIILTCLLTPLAGYTGGLAFGSVLAAVEGWDTIDGINYVFNNLGVLPVRLTTVSPVTPQGALFAVFMNFWLKAFTCFVVGISSYSMLMINVYKSMPGTVSGFLRIFLVYMPVMLAVLAFVYSLLLSSMEQWSLLDAFICVASKFAGLTLGRFRYTTTRGLFIVGFAYYVQLSISGAILGMMFSHPLLLRFVQYLEGTSETDSAKPQESAGEAKHEAGAWDGDQKNGQDMAEKGMPPFRSIIANGNGSVRPKDAAKVPDHRPSGDQECLWAAFTCTLPMKCAIM
;
A
#
# COMPACT_ATOMS: atom_id res chain seq x y z
N MET A 1 25.90 33.29 8.72
CA MET A 1 25.67 32.73 7.37
C MET A 1 26.64 31.58 7.20
N THR A 2 26.21 30.39 7.61
CA THR A 2 26.98 29.15 7.48
C THR A 2 26.48 28.44 6.22
N ASP A 3 27.42 27.92 5.44
CA ASP A 3 27.29 27.44 4.07
C ASP A 3 26.07 26.55 3.79
N SER A 4 24.97 27.14 3.32
CA SER A 4 23.82 26.39 2.78
C SER A 4 24.19 25.56 1.56
N SER A 5 25.26 25.92 0.85
CA SER A 5 25.80 25.18 -0.30
C SER A 5 26.38 23.82 0.09
N LEU A 6 27.01 23.71 1.27
CA LEU A 6 27.61 22.46 1.75
C LEU A 6 26.55 21.41 2.13
N ALA A 7 25.44 21.85 2.73
CA ALA A 7 24.34 20.96 3.10
C ALA A 7 23.61 20.40 1.87
N GLY A 8 23.49 21.19 0.80
CA GLY A 8 22.85 20.77 -0.45
C GLY A 8 23.56 19.61 -1.12
N ASN A 9 24.88 19.70 -1.32
CA ASN A 9 25.65 18.68 -2.04
C ASN A 9 25.65 17.34 -1.31
N ALA A 10 25.70 17.36 0.02
CA ALA A 10 25.80 16.14 0.81
C ALA A 10 24.45 15.39 1.01
N PHE A 11 23.30 16.01 0.69
CA PHE A 11 22.00 15.33 0.72
C PHE A 11 21.79 14.39 -0.48
N HIS A 12 22.36 14.72 -1.64
CA HIS A 12 22.16 13.93 -2.86
C HIS A 12 22.85 12.57 -2.82
N GLU A 13 24.00 12.48 -2.16
CA GLU A 13 24.78 11.24 -2.06
C GLU A 13 23.95 10.07 -1.48
N PRO A 14 23.34 10.16 -0.28
CA PRO A 14 22.51 9.07 0.24
C PRO A 14 21.27 8.81 -0.62
N VAL A 15 20.70 9.82 -1.26
CA VAL A 15 19.55 9.66 -2.18
C VAL A 15 19.94 8.86 -3.42
N ILE A 16 21.06 9.20 -4.07
CA ILE A 16 21.56 8.50 -5.25
C ILE A 16 21.93 7.06 -4.89
N ILE A 17 22.62 6.86 -3.77
CA ILE A 17 22.94 5.50 -3.26
C ILE A 17 21.67 4.71 -3.03
N PHE A 18 20.65 5.28 -2.39
CA PHE A 18 19.37 4.63 -2.15
C PHE A 18 18.65 4.28 -3.46
N VAL A 19 18.60 5.20 -4.43
CA VAL A 19 17.93 4.96 -5.72
C VAL A 19 18.64 3.85 -6.50
N ALA A 20 19.97 3.92 -6.62
CA ALA A 20 20.76 2.92 -7.32
C ALA A 20 20.66 1.54 -6.64
N SER A 21 20.86 1.49 -5.33
CA SER A 21 20.76 0.24 -4.55
C SER A 21 19.34 -0.32 -4.52
N GLY A 22 18.31 0.54 -4.53
CA GLY A 22 16.91 0.15 -4.58
C GLY A 22 16.55 -0.54 -5.89
N TYR A 23 16.91 0.05 -7.03
CA TYR A 23 16.72 -0.59 -8.34
C TYR A 23 17.54 -1.88 -8.47
N ALA A 24 18.80 -1.88 -8.03
CA ALA A 24 19.63 -3.09 -8.02
C ALA A 24 19.00 -4.20 -7.17
N THR A 25 18.49 -3.87 -5.98
CA THR A 25 17.81 -4.80 -5.08
C THR A 25 16.55 -5.37 -5.72
N LEU A 26 15.71 -4.54 -6.37
CA LEU A 26 14.51 -5.02 -7.09
C LEU A 26 14.87 -5.95 -8.26
N CYS A 27 15.92 -5.62 -9.02
CA CYS A 27 16.41 -6.46 -10.12
C CYS A 27 16.93 -7.81 -9.61
N ILE A 28 17.82 -7.81 -8.61
CA ILE A 28 18.36 -9.03 -8.00
C ILE A 28 17.22 -9.86 -7.40
N TYR A 29 16.33 -9.22 -6.65
CA TYR A 29 15.15 -9.87 -6.07
C TYR A 29 14.30 -10.55 -7.14
N ARG A 30 14.05 -9.87 -8.26
CA ARG A 30 13.27 -10.42 -9.37
C ARG A 30 13.97 -11.60 -10.04
N VAL A 31 15.28 -11.50 -10.29
CA VAL A 31 16.07 -12.59 -10.88
C VAL A 31 16.06 -13.82 -9.98
N LEU A 32 16.27 -13.63 -8.66
CA LEU A 32 16.23 -14.71 -7.68
C LEU A 32 14.83 -15.35 -7.62
N LEU A 33 13.77 -14.54 -7.59
CA LEU A 33 12.39 -15.03 -7.57
C LEU A 33 12.08 -15.85 -8.84
N CYS A 34 12.47 -15.35 -10.01
CA CYS A 34 12.33 -16.07 -11.28
C CYS A 34 13.13 -17.39 -11.30
N ALA A 35 14.35 -17.40 -10.75
CA ALA A 35 15.17 -18.61 -10.67
C ALA A 35 14.53 -19.67 -9.76
N VAL A 36 13.97 -19.26 -8.62
CA VAL A 36 13.24 -20.14 -7.70
C VAL A 36 11.96 -20.67 -8.36
N GLN A 37 11.18 -19.80 -9.01
CA GLN A 37 9.97 -20.19 -9.74
C GLN A 37 10.28 -21.15 -10.90
N ARG A 38 11.37 -20.93 -11.64
CA ARG A 38 11.80 -21.81 -12.73
C ARG A 38 12.24 -23.19 -12.22
N ARG A 39 12.98 -23.24 -11.10
CA ARG A 39 13.44 -24.52 -10.52
C ARG A 39 12.30 -25.37 -9.96
N ARG A 40 11.24 -24.74 -9.45
CA ARG A 40 10.12 -25.45 -8.80
C ARG A 40 8.89 -25.63 -9.69
N GLY A 41 8.93 -25.12 -10.92
CA GLY A 41 7.77 -25.00 -11.80
C GLY A 41 6.92 -23.78 -11.42
N ARG A 42 6.57 -22.97 -12.42
CA ARG A 42 5.69 -21.82 -12.23
C ARG A 42 4.26 -22.32 -12.04
N LEU A 43 3.61 -21.88 -10.95
CA LEU A 43 2.24 -22.27 -10.61
C LEU A 43 1.30 -21.07 -10.70
N ASP A 44 0.01 -21.34 -10.90
CA ASP A 44 -1.03 -20.32 -10.82
C ASP A 44 -1.06 -19.73 -9.40
N GLY A 45 -0.73 -18.44 -9.29
CA GLY A 45 -0.53 -17.73 -8.01
C GLY A 45 0.88 -17.19 -7.77
N ASP A 46 1.84 -17.48 -8.65
CA ASP A 46 3.13 -16.77 -8.68
C ASP A 46 2.96 -15.32 -9.16
N GLY A 47 3.32 -14.36 -8.31
CA GLY A 47 3.22 -12.93 -8.58
C GLY A 47 4.56 -12.29 -8.98
N PHE A 48 4.53 -10.97 -9.22
CA PHE A 48 5.74 -10.19 -9.47
C PHE A 48 6.65 -10.11 -8.24
N LEU A 49 6.05 -9.94 -7.05
CA LEU A 49 6.73 -9.75 -5.76
C LEU A 49 6.64 -10.94 -4.80
N VAL A 50 6.02 -12.05 -5.19
CA VAL A 50 5.77 -13.17 -4.28
C VAL A 50 5.80 -14.49 -5.05
N SER A 51 6.24 -15.55 -4.38
CA SER A 51 6.15 -16.92 -4.92
C SER A 51 5.07 -17.72 -4.21
N HIS A 52 4.36 -18.57 -4.96
CA HIS A 52 3.33 -19.47 -4.45
C HIS A 52 3.81 -20.36 -3.28
N PHE A 53 5.10 -20.70 -3.20
CA PHE A 53 5.64 -21.55 -2.12
C PHE A 53 5.73 -20.87 -0.75
N TRP A 54 5.60 -19.55 -0.69
CA TRP A 54 5.70 -18.82 0.57
C TRP A 54 4.40 -18.96 1.38
N SER A 55 4.53 -18.91 2.72
CA SER A 55 3.36 -18.87 3.59
C SER A 55 2.47 -17.67 3.23
N VAL A 56 1.16 -17.82 3.40
CA VAL A 56 0.19 -16.77 3.04
C VAL A 56 0.49 -15.47 3.80
N TRP A 57 0.86 -15.56 5.07
CA TRP A 57 1.24 -14.40 5.88
C TRP A 57 2.53 -13.74 5.39
N THR A 58 3.57 -14.53 5.09
CA THR A 58 4.83 -14.00 4.58
C THR A 58 4.64 -13.29 3.25
N LYS A 59 3.84 -13.84 2.33
CA LYS A 59 3.51 -13.19 1.04
C LYS A 59 2.90 -11.81 1.24
N ARG A 60 1.89 -11.73 2.11
CA ARG A 60 1.13 -10.49 2.38
C ARG A 60 1.98 -9.42 3.04
N LEU A 61 2.74 -9.79 4.07
CA LEU A 61 3.60 -8.86 4.78
C LEU A 61 4.75 -8.38 3.91
N TRP A 62 5.40 -9.30 3.18
CA TRP A 62 6.55 -8.98 2.34
C TRP A 62 6.19 -8.07 1.17
N SER A 63 5.08 -8.35 0.48
CA SER A 63 4.63 -7.48 -0.62
C SER A 63 4.31 -6.08 -0.11
N TYR A 64 3.66 -5.96 1.06
CA TYR A 64 3.37 -4.67 1.67
C TYR A 64 4.65 -3.90 2.06
N ILE A 65 5.64 -4.58 2.65
CA ILE A 65 6.93 -3.97 2.99
C ILE A 65 7.65 -3.47 1.73
N ILE A 66 7.72 -4.27 0.66
CA ILE A 66 8.35 -3.83 -0.59
C ILE A 66 7.63 -2.61 -1.16
N LEU A 67 6.30 -2.64 -1.23
CA LEU A 67 5.53 -1.52 -1.79
C LEU A 67 5.74 -0.23 -0.98
N THR A 68 5.67 -0.34 0.35
CA THR A 68 5.67 0.81 1.27
C THR A 68 7.07 1.34 1.54
N CYS A 69 8.03 0.47 1.85
CA CYS A 69 9.37 0.85 2.30
C CYS A 69 10.40 0.94 1.16
N LEU A 70 10.13 0.34 0.00
CA LEU A 70 11.06 0.37 -1.12
C LEU A 70 10.47 1.11 -2.31
N LEU A 71 9.31 0.69 -2.82
CA LEU A 71 8.77 1.22 -4.07
C LEU A 71 8.29 2.67 -3.93
N THR A 72 7.58 3.03 -2.86
CA THR A 72 7.11 4.42 -2.66
C THR A 72 8.27 5.42 -2.53
N PRO A 73 9.27 5.22 -1.64
CA PRO A 73 10.40 6.14 -1.57
C PRO A 73 11.22 6.16 -2.87
N LEU A 74 11.41 5.00 -3.51
CA LEU A 74 12.13 4.92 -4.78
C LEU A 74 11.45 5.74 -5.88
N ALA A 75 10.12 5.65 -6.01
CA ALA A 75 9.35 6.46 -6.96
C ALA A 75 9.51 7.97 -6.69
N GLY A 76 9.38 8.38 -5.43
CA GLY A 76 9.51 9.78 -5.03
C GLY A 76 10.92 10.35 -5.27
N TYR A 77 11.95 9.62 -4.86
CA TYR A 77 13.34 10.04 -5.05
C TYR A 77 13.76 10.03 -6.51
N THR A 78 13.45 8.98 -7.29
CA THR A 78 13.76 8.95 -8.72
C THR A 78 13.09 10.10 -9.47
N GLY A 79 11.81 10.36 -9.18
CA GLY A 79 11.10 11.46 -9.81
C GLY A 79 11.65 12.83 -9.40
N GLY A 80 12.06 13.00 -8.13
CA GLY A 80 12.72 14.22 -7.67
C GLY A 80 14.05 14.48 -8.38
N LEU A 81 14.88 13.44 -8.54
CA LEU A 81 16.15 13.52 -9.29
C LEU A 81 15.90 13.86 -10.76
N ALA A 82 14.99 13.14 -11.43
CA ALA A 82 14.71 13.33 -12.85
C ALA A 82 14.11 14.70 -13.15
N PHE A 83 13.01 15.07 -12.47
CA PHE A 83 12.33 16.34 -12.72
C PHE A 83 13.13 17.55 -12.21
N GLY A 84 13.91 17.38 -11.14
CA GLY A 84 14.83 18.41 -10.66
C GLY A 84 15.94 18.72 -11.67
N SER A 85 16.51 17.68 -12.29
CA SER A 85 17.53 17.84 -13.34
C SER A 85 16.96 18.52 -14.59
N VAL A 86 15.74 18.16 -15.00
CA VAL A 86 15.05 18.80 -16.14
C VAL A 86 14.77 20.28 -15.84
N LEU A 87 14.28 20.60 -14.63
CA LEU A 87 14.01 21.98 -14.24
C LEU A 87 15.30 22.81 -14.18
N ALA A 88 16.39 22.25 -13.65
CA ALA A 88 17.69 22.92 -13.65
C ALA A 88 18.14 23.26 -15.08
N ALA A 89 17.99 22.33 -16.03
CA ALA A 89 18.34 22.58 -17.43
C ALA A 89 17.48 23.69 -18.08
N VAL A 90 16.20 23.79 -17.74
CA VAL A 90 15.28 24.82 -18.26
C VAL A 90 15.63 26.22 -17.73
N GLU A 91 15.98 26.33 -16.45
CA GLU A 91 16.30 27.61 -15.81
C GLU A 91 17.80 27.98 -15.89
N GLY A 92 18.64 27.08 -16.39
CA GLY A 92 20.10 27.28 -16.42
C GLY A 92 20.74 27.23 -15.03
N TRP A 93 20.16 26.48 -14.09
CA TRP A 93 20.70 26.30 -12.74
C TRP A 93 21.71 25.16 -12.69
N ASP A 94 22.45 25.10 -11.59
CA ASP A 94 23.12 23.87 -11.22
C ASP A 94 22.10 22.73 -11.00
N THR A 95 22.45 21.52 -11.45
CA THR A 95 21.59 20.34 -11.35
C THR A 95 21.16 20.08 -9.90
N ILE A 96 22.07 20.29 -8.93
CA ILE A 96 21.83 20.09 -7.49
C ILE A 96 20.76 21.06 -6.99
N ASP A 97 20.78 22.32 -7.44
CA ASP A 97 19.79 23.32 -7.05
C ASP A 97 18.39 22.98 -7.58
N GLY A 98 18.28 22.51 -8.82
CA GLY A 98 16.99 22.05 -9.36
C GLY A 98 16.43 20.84 -8.61
N ILE A 99 17.28 19.87 -8.26
CA ILE A 99 16.89 18.70 -7.43
C ILE A 99 16.43 19.15 -6.03
N ASN A 100 17.20 20.02 -5.38
CA ASN A 100 16.87 20.59 -4.07
C ASN A 100 15.53 21.34 -4.11
N TYR A 101 15.30 22.11 -5.18
CA TYR A 101 14.06 22.84 -5.38
C TYR A 101 12.85 21.90 -5.47
N VAL A 102 12.95 20.81 -6.25
CA VAL A 102 11.85 19.84 -6.37
C VAL A 102 11.58 19.12 -5.04
N PHE A 103 12.61 18.65 -4.32
CA PHE A 103 12.40 18.02 -3.00
C PHE A 103 11.76 18.94 -1.96
N ASN A 104 12.10 20.24 -1.98
CA ASN A 104 11.45 21.24 -1.13
C ASN A 104 9.95 21.36 -1.48
N ASN A 105 9.61 21.44 -2.76
CA ASN A 105 8.22 21.61 -3.21
C ASN A 105 7.35 20.35 -3.08
N LEU A 106 7.97 19.18 -3.02
CA LEU A 106 7.29 17.96 -2.60
C LEU A 106 6.86 17.98 -1.13
N GLY A 107 7.44 18.89 -0.33
CA GLY A 107 7.17 18.96 1.10
C GLY A 107 7.71 17.74 1.86
N VAL A 108 8.61 16.97 1.25
CA VAL A 108 9.21 15.77 1.85
C VAL A 108 10.16 16.16 2.97
N LEU A 109 10.89 17.25 2.76
CA LEU A 109 11.89 17.73 3.71
C LEU A 109 11.31 18.85 4.59
N PRO A 110 11.74 18.94 5.86
CA PRO A 110 11.33 19.99 6.79
C PRO A 110 12.15 21.28 6.66
N VAL A 111 13.26 21.27 5.91
CA VAL A 111 14.15 22.40 5.72
C VAL A 111 14.21 22.77 4.24
N ARG A 112 14.28 24.07 3.95
CA ARG A 112 14.54 24.56 2.59
C ARG A 112 15.99 24.25 2.20
N LEU A 113 16.16 23.32 1.25
CA LEU A 113 17.46 22.92 0.69
C LEU A 113 18.12 23.94 -0.23
N THR A 114 17.34 24.83 -0.86
CA THR A 114 17.86 25.84 -1.79
C THR A 114 17.08 27.12 -1.65
N THR A 115 17.72 28.23 -1.99
CA THR A 115 17.13 29.57 -2.03
C THR A 115 16.75 30.00 -3.43
N VAL A 116 17.07 29.21 -4.47
CA VAL A 116 16.71 29.54 -5.84
C VAL A 116 15.22 29.31 -6.08
N SER A 117 14.63 30.12 -6.94
CA SER A 117 13.24 30.03 -7.38
C SER A 117 13.15 30.35 -8.88
N PRO A 118 12.23 29.75 -9.64
CA PRO A 118 12.09 30.01 -11.08
C PRO A 118 11.93 31.50 -11.34
N VAL A 119 12.80 32.05 -12.18
CA VAL A 119 12.77 33.48 -12.54
C VAL A 119 12.03 33.66 -13.87
N THR A 120 12.08 32.66 -14.74
CA THR A 120 11.42 32.74 -16.04
C THR A 120 9.94 32.29 -15.95
N PRO A 121 9.02 32.88 -16.74
CA PRO A 121 7.64 32.43 -16.80
C PRO A 121 7.51 30.95 -17.24
N GLN A 122 8.43 30.51 -18.11
CA GLN A 122 8.47 29.14 -18.59
C GLN A 122 8.86 28.16 -17.48
N GLY A 123 9.93 28.43 -16.73
CA GLY A 123 10.33 27.56 -15.63
C GLY A 123 9.36 27.59 -14.46
N ALA A 124 8.64 28.70 -14.22
CA ALA A 124 7.53 28.71 -13.26
C ALA A 124 6.41 27.75 -13.67
N LEU A 125 6.00 27.76 -14.94
CA LEU A 125 5.01 26.83 -15.49
C LEU A 125 5.50 25.37 -15.39
N PHE A 126 6.75 25.11 -15.79
CA PHE A 126 7.37 23.79 -15.68
C PHE A 126 7.45 23.31 -14.24
N ALA A 127 7.84 24.17 -13.29
CA ALA A 127 7.92 23.83 -11.88
C ALA A 127 6.55 23.39 -11.32
N VAL A 128 5.47 24.09 -11.66
CA VAL A 128 4.11 23.71 -11.26
C VAL A 128 3.72 22.37 -11.87
N PHE A 129 3.92 22.22 -13.19
CA PHE A 129 3.58 20.99 -13.91
C PHE A 129 4.32 19.77 -13.38
N MET A 130 5.65 19.87 -13.19
CA MET A 130 6.48 18.78 -12.69
C MET A 130 6.13 18.40 -11.26
N ASN A 131 5.87 19.37 -10.39
CA ASN A 131 5.42 19.09 -9.01
C ASN A 131 4.05 18.41 -8.97
N PHE A 132 3.12 18.85 -9.83
CA PHE A 132 1.81 18.21 -9.96
C PHE A 132 1.97 16.75 -10.41
N TRP A 133 2.73 16.49 -11.48
CA TRP A 133 2.96 15.15 -11.99
C TRP A 133 3.68 14.25 -11.01
N LEU A 134 4.71 14.75 -10.33
CA LEU A 134 5.45 13.95 -9.35
C LEU A 134 4.57 13.58 -8.15
N LYS A 135 3.74 14.51 -7.67
CA LYS A 135 2.76 14.22 -6.62
C LYS A 135 1.71 13.22 -7.10
N ALA A 136 1.15 13.41 -8.30
CA ALA A 136 0.17 12.48 -8.88
C ALA A 136 0.76 11.06 -9.03
N PHE A 137 1.98 10.94 -9.55
CA PHE A 137 2.68 9.67 -9.70
C PHE A 137 2.97 9.01 -8.35
N THR A 138 3.44 9.79 -7.36
CA THR A 138 3.67 9.27 -6.00
C THR A 138 2.35 8.78 -5.37
N CYS A 139 1.27 9.56 -5.52
CA CYS A 139 -0.07 9.18 -5.06
C CYS A 139 -0.57 7.90 -5.75
N PHE A 140 -0.29 7.72 -7.04
CA PHE A 140 -0.64 6.50 -7.76
C PHE A 140 0.08 5.28 -7.17
N VAL A 141 1.41 5.37 -6.95
CA VAL A 141 2.19 4.28 -6.33
C VAL A 141 1.69 3.97 -4.91
N VAL A 142 1.34 5.00 -4.14
CA VAL A 142 0.70 4.83 -2.82
C VAL A 142 -0.69 4.21 -2.95
N GLY A 143 -1.48 4.58 -3.96
CA GLY A 143 -2.78 3.97 -4.23
C GLY A 143 -2.67 2.46 -4.46
N ILE A 144 -1.64 2.00 -5.17
CA ILE A 144 -1.37 0.57 -5.38
C ILE A 144 -1.12 -0.15 -4.04
N SER A 145 -0.48 0.50 -3.05
CA SER A 145 -0.24 -0.11 -1.74
C SER A 145 -1.53 -0.37 -0.95
N SER A 146 -2.58 0.44 -1.17
CA SER A 146 -3.91 0.24 -0.59
C SER A 146 -4.59 -1.06 -1.05
N TYR A 147 -4.32 -1.49 -2.28
CA TYR A 147 -4.83 -2.74 -2.85
C TYR A 147 -4.00 -3.97 -2.50
N SER A 148 -3.01 -3.82 -1.62
CA SER A 148 -2.24 -4.98 -1.17
C SER A 148 -3.12 -5.95 -0.36
N MET A 149 -2.86 -7.24 -0.52
CA MET A 149 -3.64 -8.29 0.16
C MET A 149 -3.64 -8.14 1.68
N LEU A 150 -2.57 -7.58 2.28
CA LEU A 150 -2.55 -7.30 3.71
C LEU A 150 -3.66 -6.32 4.10
N MET A 151 -3.74 -5.18 3.40
CA MET A 151 -4.74 -4.14 3.65
C MET A 151 -6.17 -4.66 3.37
N ILE A 152 -6.36 -5.47 2.33
CA ILE A 152 -7.67 -6.11 2.06
C ILE A 152 -8.13 -6.99 3.24
N ASN A 153 -7.23 -7.72 3.90
CA ASN A 153 -7.63 -8.52 5.07
C ASN A 153 -7.93 -7.66 6.29
N VAL A 154 -7.18 -6.57 6.49
CA VAL A 154 -7.45 -5.59 7.54
C VAL A 154 -8.84 -4.98 7.31
N TYR A 155 -9.14 -4.59 6.06
CA TYR A 155 -10.46 -4.10 5.66
C TYR A 155 -11.57 -5.13 5.92
N LYS A 156 -11.39 -6.39 5.54
CA LYS A 156 -12.38 -7.45 5.82
C LYS A 156 -12.62 -7.71 7.31
N SER A 157 -11.66 -7.35 8.16
CA SER A 157 -11.77 -7.45 9.61
C SER A 157 -12.40 -6.21 10.25
N MET A 158 -12.63 -5.14 9.47
CA MET A 158 -13.20 -3.90 9.94
C MET A 158 -14.71 -4.05 10.18
N PRO A 159 -15.23 -3.79 11.38
CA PRO A 159 -16.67 -3.79 11.62
C PRO A 159 -17.32 -2.63 10.87
N GLY A 160 -18.36 -2.90 10.08
CA GLY A 160 -19.09 -1.89 9.29
C GLY A 160 -19.94 -0.89 10.10
N THR A 161 -19.68 -0.73 11.39
CA THR A 161 -20.41 0.18 12.29
C THR A 161 -19.70 1.53 12.40
N VAL A 162 -20.45 2.61 12.68
CA VAL A 162 -19.89 3.96 12.93
C VAL A 162 -18.84 3.94 14.04
N SER A 163 -19.13 3.22 15.14
CA SER A 163 -18.22 3.08 16.28
C SER A 163 -16.92 2.37 15.87
N GLY A 164 -17.04 1.32 15.03
CA GLY A 164 -15.91 0.63 14.42
C GLY A 164 -15.00 1.55 13.62
N PHE A 165 -15.61 2.32 12.71
CA PHE A 165 -14.92 3.31 11.90
C PHE A 165 -14.20 4.37 12.75
N LEU A 166 -14.90 4.97 13.72
CA LEU A 166 -14.33 5.98 14.61
C LEU A 166 -13.17 5.42 15.45
N ARG A 167 -13.27 4.18 15.94
CA ARG A 167 -12.18 3.52 16.68
C ARG A 167 -10.93 3.36 15.81
N ILE A 168 -11.10 3.02 14.54
CA ILE A 168 -9.97 2.86 13.61
C ILE A 168 -9.32 4.19 13.28
N PHE A 169 -10.14 5.19 12.99
CA PHE A 169 -9.65 6.52 12.66
C PHE A 169 -9.01 7.24 13.85
N LEU A 170 -9.63 7.21 15.04
CA LEU A 170 -9.19 8.00 16.20
C LEU A 170 -8.20 7.28 17.12
N VAL A 171 -8.17 5.94 17.11
CA VAL A 171 -7.30 5.17 18.01
C VAL A 171 -6.21 4.43 17.22
N TYR A 172 -6.59 3.55 16.30
CA TYR A 172 -5.61 2.67 15.65
C TYR A 172 -4.66 3.43 14.72
N MET A 173 -5.17 4.36 13.90
CA MET A 173 -4.33 5.15 12.99
C MET A 173 -3.31 6.02 13.76
N PRO A 174 -3.68 6.83 14.78
CA PRO A 174 -2.71 7.60 15.56
C PRO A 174 -1.69 6.72 16.30
N VAL A 175 -2.12 5.58 16.89
CA VAL A 175 -1.21 4.66 17.57
C VAL A 175 -0.17 4.10 16.60
N MET A 176 -0.61 3.67 15.41
CA MET A 176 0.29 3.14 14.38
C MET A 176 1.27 4.21 13.87
N LEU A 177 0.79 5.45 13.64
CA LEU A 177 1.66 6.57 13.27
C LEU A 177 2.65 6.93 14.39
N ALA A 178 2.25 6.86 15.65
CA ALA A 178 3.12 7.10 16.81
C ALA A 178 4.20 6.02 16.95
N VAL A 179 3.85 4.74 16.75
CA VAL A 179 4.82 3.63 16.72
C VAL A 179 5.82 3.82 15.58
N LEU A 180 5.34 4.18 14.39
CA LEU A 180 6.21 4.45 13.25
C LEU A 180 7.14 5.64 13.51
N ALA A 181 6.61 6.72 14.08
CA ALA A 181 7.39 7.90 14.45
C ALA A 181 8.47 7.52 15.45
N PHE A 182 8.13 6.75 16.50
CA PHE A 182 9.09 6.28 17.49
C PHE A 182 10.24 5.47 16.87
N VAL A 183 9.95 4.54 15.95
CA VAL A 183 10.97 3.75 15.26
C VAL A 183 11.92 4.64 14.46
N TYR A 184 11.41 5.60 13.69
CA TYR A 184 12.25 6.51 12.93
C TYR A 184 13.00 7.51 13.81
N SER A 185 12.45 7.87 14.97
CA SER A 185 13.11 8.75 15.93
C SER A 185 14.27 8.08 16.64
N LEU A 186 14.24 6.75 16.85
CA LEU A 186 15.41 6.00 17.30
C LEU A 186 16.55 6.11 16.28
N LEU A 187 16.25 5.93 14.98
CA LEU A 187 17.22 6.08 13.91
C LEU A 187 17.75 7.52 13.83
N LEU A 188 16.86 8.51 13.86
CA LEU A 188 17.22 9.92 13.77
C LEU A 188 18.05 10.37 14.98
N SER A 189 17.68 9.96 16.20
CA SER A 189 18.43 10.24 17.42
C SER A 189 19.86 9.70 17.35
N SER A 190 20.04 8.50 16.80
CA SER A 190 21.38 7.91 16.62
C SER A 190 22.26 8.64 15.60
N MET A 191 21.66 9.26 14.58
CA MET A 191 22.40 9.94 13.50
C MET A 191 22.70 11.41 13.83
N GLU A 192 21.72 12.12 14.41
CA GLU A 192 21.84 13.54 14.74
C GLU A 192 22.37 13.79 16.16
N GLN A 193 22.61 12.73 16.95
CA GLN A 193 23.00 12.82 18.37
C GLN A 193 22.00 13.66 19.19
N TRP A 194 20.72 13.62 18.82
CA TRP A 194 19.64 14.30 19.53
C TRP A 194 19.07 13.46 20.64
N SER A 195 18.42 14.11 21.61
CA SER A 195 17.56 13.40 22.56
C SER A 195 16.46 12.65 21.81
N LEU A 196 16.11 11.44 22.27
CA LEU A 196 15.06 10.64 21.64
C LEU A 196 13.71 11.38 21.61
N LEU A 197 13.42 12.16 22.66
CA LEU A 197 12.20 12.96 22.74
C LEU A 197 12.17 14.07 21.67
N ASP A 198 13.30 14.74 21.43
CA ASP A 198 13.39 15.76 20.38
C ASP A 198 13.25 15.14 18.99
N ALA A 199 13.92 14.02 18.75
CA ALA A 199 13.76 13.27 17.50
C ALA A 199 12.31 12.78 17.31
N PHE A 200 11.63 12.38 18.40
CA PHE A 200 10.22 11.99 18.39
C PHE A 200 9.30 13.15 18.02
N ILE A 201 9.43 14.28 18.71
CA ILE A 201 8.63 15.48 18.43
C ILE A 201 8.85 15.95 16.99
N CYS A 202 10.09 15.90 16.50
CA CYS A 202 10.45 16.28 15.14
C CYS A 202 9.80 15.39 14.07
N VAL A 203 9.90 14.06 14.21
CA VAL A 203 9.29 13.11 13.24
C VAL A 203 7.76 13.15 13.35
N ALA A 204 7.21 13.16 14.56
CA ALA A 204 5.77 13.22 14.79
C ALA A 204 5.16 14.52 14.26
N SER A 205 5.83 15.67 14.44
CA SER A 205 5.35 16.93 13.85
C SER A 205 5.32 16.84 12.34
N LYS A 206 6.34 16.22 11.72
CA LYS A 206 6.38 16.04 10.27
C LYS A 206 5.24 15.15 9.77
N PHE A 207 4.94 14.06 10.48
CA PHE A 207 3.79 13.20 10.16
C PHE A 207 2.45 13.93 10.29
N ALA A 208 2.36 14.87 11.23
CA ALA A 208 1.20 15.75 11.37
C ALA A 208 1.15 16.90 10.34
N GLY A 209 2.12 16.99 9.42
CA GLY A 209 2.21 18.09 8.44
C GLY A 209 2.65 19.42 9.05
N LEU A 210 3.22 19.41 10.26
CA LEU A 210 3.70 20.57 10.98
C LEU A 210 5.22 20.72 10.83
N THR A 211 5.67 21.94 10.54
CA THR A 211 7.09 22.30 10.49
C THR A 211 7.49 23.02 11.78
N LEU A 212 8.14 22.30 12.70
CA LEU A 212 8.69 22.90 13.91
C LEU A 212 10.05 23.52 13.58
N GLY A 213 10.12 24.84 13.48
CA GLY A 213 11.34 25.59 13.12
C GLY A 213 12.50 25.51 14.11
N ARG A 214 12.34 24.78 15.23
CA ARG A 214 13.36 24.62 16.27
C ARG A 214 14.45 23.60 15.92
N PHE A 215 14.17 22.67 15.01
CA PHE A 215 15.08 21.56 14.69
C PHE A 215 15.91 21.88 13.46
N ARG A 216 17.23 21.83 13.59
CA ARG A 216 18.19 22.02 12.48
C ARG A 216 19.01 20.77 12.30
N TYR A 217 18.82 20.08 11.18
CA TYR A 217 19.60 18.90 10.83
C TYR A 217 21.05 19.29 10.61
N THR A 218 21.94 18.60 11.31
CA THR A 218 23.40 18.77 11.18
C THR A 218 23.97 17.76 10.21
N THR A 219 23.33 16.60 10.06
CA THR A 219 23.80 15.53 9.18
C THR A 219 22.88 15.33 7.98
N THR A 220 23.48 14.99 6.84
CA THR A 220 22.72 14.71 5.62
C THR A 220 21.99 13.38 5.68
N ARG A 221 22.53 12.43 6.45
CA ARG A 221 21.89 11.15 6.78
C ARG A 221 20.60 11.36 7.56
N GLY A 222 20.58 12.26 8.55
CA GLY A 222 19.37 12.59 9.29
C GLY A 222 18.28 13.19 8.39
N LEU A 223 18.66 14.09 7.48
CA LEU A 223 17.73 14.67 6.51
C LEU A 223 17.16 13.60 5.56
N PHE A 224 18.00 12.68 5.07
CA PHE A 224 17.56 11.53 4.27
C PHE A 224 16.57 10.63 5.05
N ILE A 225 16.88 10.28 6.30
CA ILE A 225 16.01 9.45 7.14
C ILE A 225 14.64 10.09 7.33
N VAL A 226 14.58 11.40 7.56
CA VAL A 226 13.29 12.09 7.71
C VAL A 226 12.50 12.09 6.41
N GLY A 227 13.15 12.35 5.27
CA GLY A 227 12.49 12.26 3.96
C GLY A 227 11.98 10.84 3.66
N PHE A 228 12.77 9.82 4.00
CA PHE A 228 12.41 8.42 3.83
C PHE A 228 11.22 8.04 4.73
N ALA A 229 11.28 8.42 6.00
CA ALA A 229 10.20 8.22 6.97
C ALA A 229 8.89 8.86 6.49
N TYR A 230 8.97 10.04 5.89
CA TYR A 230 7.82 10.74 5.32
C TYR A 230 7.19 9.95 4.16
N TYR A 231 7.98 9.40 3.22
CA TYR A 231 7.42 8.57 2.14
C TYR A 231 6.76 7.29 2.67
N VAL A 232 7.35 6.64 3.68
CA VAL A 232 6.76 5.46 4.31
C VAL A 232 5.45 5.83 5.01
N GLN A 233 5.43 6.92 5.77
CA GLN A 233 4.22 7.42 6.40
C GLN A 233 3.14 7.80 5.37
N LEU A 234 3.49 8.46 4.27
CA LEU A 234 2.57 8.76 3.17
C LEU A 234 1.97 7.49 2.58
N SER A 235 2.79 6.45 2.36
CA SER A 235 2.32 5.18 1.80
C SER A 235 1.35 4.46 2.73
N ILE A 236 1.67 4.39 4.03
CA ILE A 236 0.78 3.78 5.02
C ILE A 236 -0.51 4.60 5.18
N SER A 237 -0.41 5.93 5.23
CA SER A 237 -1.57 6.82 5.38
C SER A 237 -2.49 6.73 4.17
N GLY A 238 -1.93 6.72 2.95
CA GLY A 238 -2.70 6.54 1.73
C GLY A 238 -3.34 5.16 1.63
N ALA A 239 -2.67 4.11 2.09
CA ALA A 239 -3.25 2.77 2.19
C ALA A 239 -4.48 2.76 3.13
N ILE A 240 -4.38 3.43 4.28
CA ILE A 240 -5.49 3.56 5.24
C ILE A 240 -6.64 4.38 4.64
N LEU A 241 -6.34 5.52 4.01
CA LEU A 241 -7.36 6.34 3.36
C LEU A 241 -8.10 5.56 2.27
N GLY A 242 -7.39 4.79 1.44
CA GLY A 242 -8.01 3.92 0.44
C GLY A 242 -8.97 2.90 1.04
N MET A 243 -8.60 2.27 2.16
CA MET A 243 -9.51 1.39 2.90
C MET A 243 -10.71 2.15 3.49
N MET A 244 -10.50 3.35 4.03
CA MET A 244 -11.56 4.17 4.59
C MET A 244 -12.61 4.53 3.53
N PHE A 245 -12.19 4.90 2.32
CA PHE A 245 -13.12 5.17 1.21
C PHE A 245 -13.97 3.97 0.82
N SER A 246 -13.51 2.74 1.09
CA SER A 246 -14.30 1.53 0.89
C SER A 246 -15.30 1.24 2.01
N HIS A 247 -15.26 1.99 3.13
CA HIS A 247 -16.12 1.73 4.28
C HIS A 247 -17.58 2.12 3.98
N PRO A 248 -18.59 1.29 4.35
CA PRO A 248 -20.01 1.56 4.03
C PRO A 248 -20.53 2.93 4.49
N LEU A 249 -20.00 3.46 5.60
CA LEU A 249 -20.34 4.79 6.10
C LEU A 249 -19.93 5.89 5.11
N LEU A 250 -18.70 5.82 4.58
CA LEU A 250 -18.19 6.80 3.63
C LEU A 250 -18.90 6.66 2.29
N LEU A 251 -19.19 5.43 1.83
CA LEU A 251 -19.98 5.21 0.63
C LEU A 251 -21.40 5.81 0.74
N ARG A 252 -22.09 5.61 1.86
CA ARG A 252 -23.40 6.25 2.11
C ARG A 252 -23.32 7.76 2.17
N PHE A 253 -22.25 8.30 2.77
CA PHE A 253 -22.01 9.73 2.83
C PHE A 253 -21.74 10.33 1.44
N VAL A 254 -20.94 9.65 0.60
CA VAL A 254 -20.70 10.04 -0.78
C VAL A 254 -22.00 9.96 -1.59
N GLN A 255 -22.75 8.86 -1.51
CA GLN A 255 -24.06 8.72 -2.15
C GLN A 255 -25.05 9.82 -1.71
N TYR A 256 -24.99 10.23 -0.44
CA TYR A 256 -25.79 11.34 0.06
C TYR A 256 -25.36 12.69 -0.54
N LEU A 257 -24.05 12.93 -0.68
CA LEU A 257 -23.52 14.17 -1.28
C LEU A 257 -23.73 14.25 -2.79
N GLU A 258 -23.56 13.14 -3.51
CA GLU A 258 -23.76 13.05 -4.96
C GLU A 258 -25.25 13.12 -5.33
N GLY A 259 -26.13 12.93 -4.35
CA GLY A 259 -27.56 12.71 -4.55
C GLY A 259 -27.78 11.29 -5.05
N THR A 260 -28.55 10.51 -4.30
CA THR A 260 -28.95 9.18 -4.77
C THR A 260 -29.78 9.34 -6.03
N SER A 261 -29.25 8.89 -7.18
CA SER A 261 -30.11 8.53 -8.31
C SER A 261 -30.99 7.38 -7.84
N GLU A 262 -32.19 7.70 -7.34
CA GLU A 262 -33.22 6.72 -6.93
C GLU A 262 -33.59 5.74 -8.07
N THR A 263 -33.08 5.95 -9.27
CA THR A 263 -33.38 5.22 -10.49
C THR A 263 -32.97 3.73 -10.49
N ASP A 264 -32.05 3.28 -9.62
CA ASP A 264 -31.64 1.86 -9.55
C ASP A 264 -32.36 1.05 -8.44
N SER A 265 -33.31 1.65 -7.73
CA SER A 265 -34.15 0.93 -6.74
C SER A 265 -35.22 0.04 -7.40
N ALA A 266 -35.26 -0.04 -8.73
CA ALA A 266 -36.21 -0.84 -9.49
C ALA A 266 -35.59 -2.14 -10.02
N LYS A 267 -35.19 -3.04 -9.11
CA LYS A 267 -35.72 -4.41 -9.04
C LYS A 267 -34.95 -5.23 -8.00
N PRO A 268 -35.64 -5.75 -6.97
CA PRO A 268 -35.19 -6.97 -6.33
C PRO A 268 -35.12 -8.02 -7.44
N GLN A 269 -33.92 -8.50 -7.74
CA GLN A 269 -33.75 -9.72 -8.53
C GLN A 269 -34.19 -10.88 -7.64
N GLU A 270 -35.51 -10.98 -7.49
CA GLU A 270 -36.24 -12.15 -7.07
C GLU A 270 -35.98 -13.22 -8.15
N SER A 271 -34.81 -13.87 -8.08
CA SER A 271 -34.60 -15.18 -8.69
C SER A 271 -35.30 -16.25 -7.84
N ALA A 272 -36.59 -16.02 -7.58
CA ALA A 272 -37.58 -17.07 -7.40
C ALA A 272 -37.93 -17.59 -8.80
N GLY A 273 -37.09 -18.51 -9.25
CA GLY A 273 -37.28 -19.36 -10.43
C GLY A 273 -36.37 -20.54 -10.19
N GLU A 274 -36.64 -21.37 -9.18
CA GLU A 274 -37.58 -22.47 -9.33
C GLU A 274 -37.25 -23.32 -10.57
N ALA A 275 -36.02 -23.84 -10.61
CA ALA A 275 -35.69 -25.05 -11.36
C ALA A 275 -36.24 -26.27 -10.60
N LYS A 276 -37.56 -26.42 -10.59
CA LYS A 276 -38.26 -27.70 -10.46
C LYS A 276 -38.74 -28.10 -11.86
N HIS A 277 -38.00 -28.98 -12.53
CA HIS A 277 -38.34 -29.80 -13.72
C HIS A 277 -36.96 -30.29 -14.24
N GLU A 278 -36.59 -31.58 -14.36
CA GLU A 278 -37.32 -32.83 -14.47
C GLU A 278 -36.48 -34.00 -13.97
N ALA A 279 -37.18 -34.94 -13.32
CA ALA A 279 -36.76 -36.33 -13.21
C ALA A 279 -36.78 -36.96 -14.61
N GLY A 280 -35.61 -37.20 -15.18
CA GLY A 280 -35.42 -38.03 -16.37
C GLY A 280 -34.83 -39.38 -15.97
N ALA A 281 -35.64 -40.42 -16.12
CA ALA A 281 -35.31 -41.81 -15.85
C ALA A 281 -34.02 -42.28 -16.55
N TRP A 282 -33.15 -42.94 -15.78
CA TRP A 282 -32.23 -43.94 -16.31
C TRP A 282 -32.50 -45.25 -15.58
N ASP A 283 -33.42 -46.01 -16.18
CA ASP A 283 -33.61 -47.43 -15.98
C ASP A 283 -32.53 -48.14 -16.79
N GLY A 284 -31.74 -49.00 -16.16
CA GLY A 284 -30.50 -49.52 -16.74
C GLY A 284 -29.77 -50.53 -15.87
N ASP A 285 -30.51 -51.59 -15.50
CA ASP A 285 -30.06 -52.99 -15.44
C ASP A 285 -28.58 -53.27 -15.13
N GLN A 286 -28.28 -53.67 -13.88
CA GLN A 286 -27.18 -54.59 -13.63
C GLN A 286 -27.50 -55.54 -12.47
N LYS A 287 -28.10 -56.67 -12.87
CA LYS A 287 -28.16 -57.93 -12.12
C LYS A 287 -26.76 -58.47 -11.78
N ASN A 288 -26.78 -59.29 -10.74
CA ASN A 288 -25.85 -60.36 -10.36
C ASN A 288 -24.70 -60.00 -9.41
N GLY A 289 -24.86 -60.51 -8.18
CA GLY A 289 -23.78 -60.66 -7.21
C GLY A 289 -24.26 -61.00 -5.80
N GLN A 290 -25.27 -61.87 -5.67
CA GLN A 290 -25.50 -62.59 -4.41
C GLN A 290 -24.32 -63.54 -4.19
N ASP A 291 -23.69 -63.47 -3.02
CA ASP A 291 -23.52 -64.67 -2.20
C ASP A 291 -22.98 -64.33 -0.80
N MET A 292 -23.73 -64.86 0.18
CA MET A 292 -23.27 -65.44 1.45
C MET A 292 -22.61 -64.49 2.48
N ALA A 293 -22.85 -64.55 3.79
CA ALA A 293 -23.76 -65.33 4.62
C ALA A 293 -23.64 -64.73 6.05
N GLU A 294 -24.77 -64.71 6.75
CA GLU A 294 -24.92 -65.28 8.10
C GLU A 294 -23.81 -65.04 9.16
N LYS A 295 -24.06 -64.15 10.13
CA LYS A 295 -24.07 -64.46 11.58
C LYS A 295 -24.24 -63.22 12.47
N GLY A 296 -25.20 -63.31 13.40
CA GLY A 296 -25.00 -62.96 14.81
C GLY A 296 -25.11 -61.49 15.23
N MET A 297 -26.24 -61.15 15.86
CA MET A 297 -26.33 -60.02 16.81
C MET A 297 -25.53 -60.34 18.08
N PRO A 298 -25.00 -59.33 18.80
CA PRO A 298 -25.76 -58.78 19.92
C PRO A 298 -25.61 -57.24 20.08
N PRO A 299 -26.44 -56.61 20.95
CA PRO A 299 -26.45 -55.16 21.14
C PRO A 299 -25.52 -54.69 22.27
N PHE A 300 -25.44 -53.37 22.42
CA PHE A 300 -24.98 -52.55 23.58
C PHE A 300 -23.63 -51.80 23.50
N ARG A 301 -23.77 -50.47 23.68
CA ARG A 301 -22.96 -49.51 24.46
C ARG A 301 -21.56 -49.04 23.99
N SER A 302 -21.53 -47.76 23.64
CA SER A 302 -20.80 -46.64 24.31
C SER A 302 -19.26 -46.63 24.43
N ILE A 303 -18.71 -45.45 24.09
CA ILE A 303 -17.50 -44.77 24.64
C ILE A 303 -16.14 -45.03 23.97
N ILE A 304 -15.66 -43.96 23.30
CA ILE A 304 -14.31 -43.34 23.29
C ILE A 304 -13.07 -44.13 22.80
N ALA A 305 -12.36 -43.41 21.91
CA ALA A 305 -10.90 -43.32 21.69
C ALA A 305 -10.22 -44.11 20.56
N ASN A 306 -9.51 -43.28 19.77
CA ASN A 306 -8.20 -43.48 19.17
C ASN A 306 -8.01 -44.46 18.00
N GLY A 307 -7.58 -43.87 16.88
CA GLY A 307 -6.33 -44.30 16.26
C GLY A 307 -6.39 -44.64 14.79
N ASN A 308 -5.68 -43.84 13.99
CA ASN A 308 -5.00 -44.21 12.74
C ASN A 308 -5.85 -44.77 11.59
N GLY A 309 -6.27 -43.87 10.69
CA GLY A 309 -6.61 -44.19 9.32
C GLY A 309 -5.93 -43.21 8.37
N SER A 310 -4.87 -43.68 7.70
CA SER A 310 -4.28 -43.03 6.52
C SER A 310 -5.34 -42.96 5.42
N VAL A 311 -5.85 -41.75 5.14
CA VAL A 311 -6.76 -41.49 4.02
C VAL A 311 -6.01 -40.68 2.97
N ARG A 312 -5.84 -41.27 1.78
CA ARG A 312 -5.42 -40.56 0.56
C ARG A 312 -6.52 -39.57 0.15
N PRO A 313 -6.20 -38.31 -0.17
CA PRO A 313 -7.17 -37.43 -0.79
C PRO A 313 -7.18 -37.69 -2.30
N LYS A 314 -8.21 -38.39 -2.77
CA LYS A 314 -8.80 -38.14 -4.09
C LYS A 314 -10.05 -37.30 -3.85
N ASP A 315 -10.34 -36.42 -4.79
CA ASP A 315 -11.48 -35.49 -4.84
C ASP A 315 -11.16 -34.09 -4.30
N ALA A 316 -10.43 -33.35 -5.13
CA ALA A 316 -10.29 -31.90 -5.02
C ALA A 316 -11.67 -31.26 -5.28
N ALA A 317 -12.24 -30.69 -4.21
CA ALA A 317 -13.42 -29.85 -4.26
C ALA A 317 -13.19 -28.65 -5.19
N LYS A 318 -14.14 -28.44 -6.10
CA LYS A 318 -14.20 -27.30 -7.02
C LYS A 318 -14.42 -26.02 -6.22
N VAL A 319 -13.37 -25.21 -6.08
CA VAL A 319 -13.42 -23.89 -5.42
C VAL A 319 -14.25 -22.94 -6.30
N PRO A 320 -15.27 -22.25 -5.78
CA PRO A 320 -16.05 -21.30 -6.56
C PRO A 320 -15.18 -20.09 -6.97
N ASP A 321 -15.24 -19.79 -8.26
CA ASP A 321 -14.50 -18.73 -8.94
C ASP A 321 -15.13 -17.37 -8.58
N HIS A 322 -14.58 -16.68 -7.58
CA HIS A 322 -14.98 -15.32 -7.26
C HIS A 322 -14.35 -14.34 -8.27
N ARG A 323 -15.07 -14.06 -9.35
CA ARG A 323 -14.78 -12.88 -10.19
C ARG A 323 -15.14 -11.61 -9.39
N PRO A 324 -14.28 -10.58 -9.33
CA PRO A 324 -14.65 -9.29 -8.80
C PRO A 324 -15.76 -8.67 -9.67
N SER A 325 -16.81 -8.14 -9.03
CA SER A 325 -17.90 -7.42 -9.69
C SER A 325 -17.38 -6.12 -10.32
N GLY A 326 -18.03 -5.69 -11.41
CA GLY A 326 -17.66 -4.53 -12.23
C GLY A 326 -17.72 -3.16 -11.54
N ASP A 327 -18.05 -3.10 -10.25
CA ASP A 327 -18.17 -1.84 -9.49
C ASP A 327 -16.81 -1.17 -9.18
N GLN A 328 -15.68 -1.88 -9.41
CA GLN A 328 -14.35 -1.33 -9.19
C GLN A 328 -13.87 -0.35 -10.25
N GLU A 329 -14.47 -0.33 -11.45
CA GLU A 329 -14.03 0.58 -12.52
C GLU A 329 -14.52 2.03 -12.30
N CYS A 330 -15.66 2.25 -11.63
CA CYS A 330 -16.18 3.60 -11.34
C CYS A 330 -15.39 4.36 -10.26
N LEU A 331 -14.70 3.66 -9.34
CA LEU A 331 -13.92 4.29 -8.27
C LEU A 331 -12.69 5.08 -8.78
N TRP A 332 -12.24 4.84 -10.00
CA TRP A 332 -11.10 5.55 -10.60
C TRP A 332 -11.39 6.99 -10.98
N ALA A 333 -12.66 7.36 -11.22
CA ALA A 333 -13.04 8.73 -11.62
C ALA A 333 -13.14 9.71 -10.44
N ALA A 334 -13.37 9.22 -9.21
CA ALA A 334 -13.48 10.06 -8.02
C ALA A 334 -12.11 10.49 -7.45
N PHE A 335 -11.03 9.79 -7.81
CA PHE A 335 -9.70 9.98 -7.24
C PHE A 335 -8.97 11.22 -7.78
N THR A 336 -9.44 11.81 -8.88
CA THR A 336 -8.83 13.00 -9.52
C THR A 336 -9.33 14.34 -8.99
N CYS A 337 -10.39 14.39 -8.17
CA CYS A 337 -11.10 15.65 -7.88
C CYS A 337 -11.12 16.15 -6.42
N THR A 338 -10.59 15.44 -5.42
CA THR A 338 -10.78 15.87 -4.01
C THR A 338 -9.52 15.83 -3.15
N LEU A 339 -8.64 16.81 -3.38
CA LEU A 339 -7.84 17.39 -2.30
C LEU A 339 -7.85 18.92 -2.44
N PRO A 340 -8.51 19.68 -1.54
CA PRO A 340 -8.29 21.11 -1.47
C PRO A 340 -6.86 21.33 -0.97
N MET A 341 -5.95 21.60 -1.90
CA MET A 341 -4.65 22.17 -1.58
C MET A 341 -4.88 23.43 -0.76
N LYS A 342 -4.39 23.45 0.48
CA LYS A 342 -4.07 24.70 1.17
C LYS A 342 -2.94 25.39 0.39
N CYS A 343 -3.32 26.13 -0.65
CA CYS A 343 -2.60 27.30 -1.09
C CYS A 343 -2.75 28.36 0.00
N ALA A 344 -1.93 28.27 1.04
CA ALA A 344 -1.61 29.42 1.88
C ALA A 344 -0.18 29.81 1.50
N ILE A 345 -0.12 30.91 0.76
CA ILE A 345 1.07 31.69 0.41
C ILE A 345 1.97 31.82 1.66
N MET A 346 3.22 31.35 1.55
CA MET A 346 4.38 31.80 2.32
C MET A 346 5.68 31.62 1.54
#